data_AF-A0A171DJB2-F1
#
_entry.id   AF-A0A171DJB2-F1
#
_cell.length_a   1.000
_cell.length_b   1.000
_cell.length_c   1.000
_cell.angle_alpha   90.00
_cell.angle_beta   90.00
_cell.angle_gamma   90.00
#
_symmetry.space_group_name_H-M   'P 1'
#
loop_
_entity.id
_entity.type
_entity.pdbx_description
1 polymer ?
#
loop_
_entity_poly.entity_id
_entity_poly.type
_entity_poly.pdbx_seq_one_letter_code
_entity_poly.pdbx_strand_id
1 'polypeptide(L)'
;MLRRFIVSAALAASALAVPAAVAPASATVVSAPTAVSMAACTYQRVGQHWNCITPGAFCPKAARGKSGYAKVTSKRYRCTWKSADPYWRWRRA
;
A
#
# COMPACT_ATOMS: atom_id res chain seq x y z
N MET A 1 5.66 0.87 33.81
CA MET A 1 4.80 1.32 34.92
C MET A 1 3.81 2.34 34.40
N LEU A 2 2.52 2.10 34.67
CA LEU A 2 1.38 3.03 34.79
C LEU A 2 1.23 4.23 33.84
N ARG A 3 0.10 4.23 33.10
CA ARG A 3 -0.97 5.27 33.08
C ARG A 3 -1.76 5.07 31.77
N ARG A 4 -2.81 4.24 31.67
CA ARG A 4 -4.12 4.31 32.34
C ARG A 4 -4.60 5.74 32.53
N PHE A 5 -5.28 6.26 31.50
CA PHE A 5 -6.23 7.35 31.66
C PHE A 5 -7.60 6.86 31.18
N ILE A 6 -8.38 6.43 32.17
CA ILE A 6 -9.82 6.25 32.08
C ILE A 6 -10.42 7.60 32.47
N VAL A 7 -11.29 8.17 31.65
CA VAL A 7 -12.18 9.25 32.06
C VAL A 7 -13.60 8.88 31.64
N SER A 8 -14.39 8.55 32.65
CA SER A 8 -15.84 8.41 32.59
C SER A 8 -16.47 9.78 32.85
N ALA A 9 -17.44 10.19 32.04
CA ALA A 9 -18.44 11.17 32.44
C ALA A 9 -19.74 10.94 31.65
N ALA A 10 -20.74 10.45 32.37
CA ALA A 10 -22.11 10.30 31.91
C ALA A 10 -22.83 11.65 31.93
N LEU A 11 -23.76 11.87 31.00
CA LEU A 11 -24.97 12.66 31.26
C LEU A 11 -26.05 12.33 30.21
N ALA A 12 -27.22 11.97 30.74
CA ALA A 12 -28.41 11.57 30.03
C ALA A 12 -29.17 12.78 29.48
N ALA A 13 -29.87 12.59 28.36
CA ALA A 13 -31.07 13.36 28.03
C ALA A 13 -31.97 12.53 27.11
N SER A 14 -33.10 12.10 27.67
CA SER A 14 -34.20 11.45 26.98
C SER A 14 -34.98 12.48 26.16
N ALA A 15 -35.26 12.20 24.89
CA ALA A 15 -36.34 12.84 24.15
C ALA A 15 -36.92 11.86 23.12
N LEU A 16 -38.18 11.49 23.33
CA LEU A 16 -39.00 10.73 22.40
C LEU A 16 -39.39 11.57 21.20
N ALA A 17 -39.32 11.01 19.98
CA ALA A 17 -40.23 11.37 18.88
C ALA A 17 -40.25 10.30 17.76
N VAL A 18 -41.38 9.57 17.71
CA VAL A 18 -42.25 9.13 16.59
C VAL A 18 -41.62 8.65 15.24
N PRO A 19 -42.07 7.50 14.67
CA PRO A 19 -41.41 6.84 13.56
C PRO A 19 -41.83 7.37 12.18
N ALA A 20 -40.86 7.56 11.29
CA ALA A 20 -41.09 7.72 9.85
C ALA A 20 -40.41 6.55 9.12
N ALA A 21 -41.24 5.65 8.58
CA ALA A 21 -40.81 4.56 7.73
C ALA A 21 -40.26 5.12 6.40
N VAL A 22 -38.96 4.95 6.18
CA VAL A 22 -38.36 5.05 4.84
C VAL A 22 -37.44 3.85 4.67
N ALA A 23 -37.76 2.98 3.71
CA ALA A 23 -36.90 1.86 3.34
C ALA A 23 -35.72 2.40 2.52
N PRO A 24 -34.45 2.22 2.95
CA PRO A 24 -33.33 2.45 2.06
C PRO A 24 -33.08 1.15 1.29
N ALA A 25 -33.10 1.25 -0.04
CA ALA A 25 -32.59 0.22 -0.92
C ALA A 25 -31.19 -0.19 -0.48
N SER A 26 -30.96 -1.51 -0.36
CA SER A 26 -29.66 -2.10 -0.06
C SER A 26 -28.67 -1.77 -1.17
N ALA A 27 -28.01 -0.62 -1.08
CA ALA A 27 -26.84 -0.32 -1.87
C ALA A 27 -25.67 -1.12 -1.27
N THR A 28 -25.40 -2.28 -1.86
CA THR A 28 -24.20 -3.07 -1.60
C THR A 28 -22.99 -2.17 -1.84
N VAL A 29 -22.36 -1.72 -0.75
CA VAL A 29 -21.10 -0.98 -0.81
C VAL A 29 -20.05 -1.97 -1.30
N VAL A 30 -19.79 -1.96 -2.60
CA VAL A 30 -18.58 -2.55 -3.17
C VAL A 30 -17.43 -1.85 -2.48
N SER A 31 -16.75 -2.57 -1.59
CA SER A 31 -15.53 -2.10 -0.95
C SER A 31 -14.55 -1.73 -2.07
N ALA A 32 -14.42 -0.44 -2.34
CA ALA A 32 -13.38 0.06 -3.24
C ALA A 32 -12.04 -0.43 -2.67
N PRO A 33 -11.17 -1.05 -3.49
CA PRO A 33 -9.86 -1.46 -3.00
C PRO A 33 -9.18 -0.22 -2.47
N THR A 34 -8.85 -0.25 -1.19
CA THR A 34 -8.12 0.82 -0.52
C THR A 34 -6.82 0.98 -1.30
N ALA A 35 -6.72 2.05 -2.08
CA ALA A 35 -5.49 2.38 -2.78
C ALA A 35 -4.47 2.71 -1.69
N VAL A 36 -3.73 1.69 -1.26
CA VAL A 36 -2.59 1.85 -0.38
C VAL A 36 -1.62 2.73 -1.15
N SER A 37 -1.62 4.02 -0.83
CA SER A 37 -0.61 4.96 -1.30
C SER A 37 0.69 4.57 -0.61
N MET A 38 1.31 3.48 -1.08
CA MET A 38 2.66 3.10 -0.71
C MET A 38 3.53 4.23 -1.23
N ALA A 39 4.03 5.06 -0.32
CA ALA A 39 5.00 6.11 -0.61
C ALA A 39 5.94 5.62 -1.72
N ALA A 40 5.91 6.29 -2.87
CA ALA A 40 6.51 5.80 -4.11
C ALA A 40 7.96 5.37 -3.84
N CYS A 41 8.17 4.06 -3.90
CA CYS A 41 9.44 3.48 -3.52
C CYS A 41 10.48 3.91 -4.56
N THR A 42 11.37 4.83 -4.17
CA THR A 42 12.37 5.38 -5.07
C THR A 42 13.61 4.50 -5.04
N TYR A 43 14.08 4.08 -6.21
CA TYR A 43 15.23 3.20 -6.36
C TYR A 43 16.48 3.80 -5.72
N GLN A 44 17.06 3.09 -4.75
CA GLN A 44 18.26 3.54 -4.05
C GLN A 44 19.36 2.49 -4.21
N ARG A 45 20.55 2.90 -4.65
CA ARG A 45 21.71 2.01 -4.64
C ARG A 45 22.32 1.99 -3.24
N VAL A 46 22.46 0.80 -2.66
CA VAL A 46 23.10 0.58 -1.37
C VAL A 46 24.24 -0.41 -1.60
N GLY A 47 25.47 0.08 -1.62
CA GLY A 47 26.65 -0.70 -2.01
C GLY A 47 26.52 -1.25 -3.43
N GLN A 48 26.47 -2.58 -3.54
CA GLN A 48 26.42 -3.28 -4.84
C GLN A 48 25.01 -3.70 -5.29
N HIS A 49 23.98 -3.48 -4.47
CA HIS A 49 22.60 -3.82 -4.82
C HIS A 49 21.68 -2.61 -4.80
N TRP A 50 20.52 -2.75 -5.43
CA TRP A 50 19.46 -1.76 -5.39
C TRP A 50 18.46 -2.11 -4.31
N ASN A 51 18.16 -1.19 -3.42
CA ASN A 51 17.09 -1.29 -2.46
C ASN A 51 15.89 -0.46 -2.93
N CYS A 52 14.77 -0.69 -2.27
CA CYS A 52 13.57 0.11 -2.50
C CYS A 52 13.08 0.01 -3.96
N ILE A 53 13.16 -1.19 -4.54
CA ILE A 53 12.63 -1.45 -5.88
C ILE A 53 11.14 -1.80 -5.85
N THR A 54 10.38 -1.16 -6.73
CA THR A 54 8.98 -1.50 -6.97
C THR A 54 8.89 -2.67 -7.96
N PRO A 55 8.25 -3.80 -7.60
CA PRO A 55 8.03 -4.92 -8.51
C PRO A 55 7.34 -4.48 -9.81
N GLY A 56 7.84 -4.90 -10.98
CA GLY A 56 7.24 -4.60 -12.28
C GLY A 56 7.48 -3.18 -12.81
N ALA A 57 8.03 -2.29 -11.99
CA ALA A 57 8.33 -0.93 -12.40
C ALA A 57 9.62 -0.83 -13.23
N PHE A 58 9.76 0.28 -13.96
CA PHE A 58 10.91 0.55 -14.82
C PHE A 58 12.18 0.72 -14.02
N CYS A 59 13.26 0.05 -14.42
CA CYS A 59 14.55 0.25 -13.78
C CYS A 59 15.35 1.40 -14.41
N PRO A 60 16.12 2.15 -13.59
CA PRO A 60 17.03 3.16 -14.10
C PRO A 60 18.16 2.51 -14.93
N LYS A 61 18.76 3.28 -15.84
CA LYS A 61 19.82 2.78 -16.75
C LYS A 61 21.00 2.15 -16.00
N ALA A 62 21.38 2.72 -14.86
CA ALA A 62 22.45 2.20 -13.99
C ALA A 62 22.12 0.84 -13.32
N ALA A 63 20.84 0.45 -13.31
CA ALA A 63 20.38 -0.81 -12.74
C ALA A 63 20.19 -1.93 -13.77
N ARG A 64 20.32 -1.65 -15.07
CA ARG A 64 20.13 -2.64 -16.15
C ARG A 64 21.03 -3.87 -15.92
N GLY A 65 20.41 -5.04 -15.86
CA GLY A 65 21.07 -6.33 -15.63
C GLY A 65 21.42 -6.64 -14.16
N LYS A 66 21.28 -5.66 -13.25
CA LYS A 66 21.58 -5.81 -11.82
C LYS A 66 20.39 -6.33 -11.03
N SER A 67 20.66 -6.80 -9.81
CA SER A 67 19.65 -7.24 -8.84
C SER A 67 19.35 -6.16 -7.80
N GLY A 68 18.16 -6.23 -7.23
CA GLY A 68 17.73 -5.42 -6.11
C GLY A 68 16.70 -6.11 -5.24
N TYR A 69 16.33 -5.48 -4.14
CA TYR A 69 15.41 -5.98 -3.13
C TYR A 69 14.22 -5.06 -2.91
N ALA A 70 13.02 -5.63 -2.99
CA ALA A 70 11.79 -4.87 -2.77
C ALA A 70 11.67 -4.45 -1.31
N LYS A 71 11.32 -3.17 -1.06
CA LYS A 71 11.28 -2.60 0.30
C LYS A 71 10.39 -3.39 1.25
N VAL A 72 9.23 -3.81 0.78
CA VAL A 72 8.18 -4.38 1.63
C VAL A 72 8.31 -5.89 1.80
N THR A 73 8.76 -6.59 0.77
CA THR A 73 8.82 -8.05 0.81
C THR A 73 10.23 -8.59 0.95
N SER A 74 11.25 -7.73 0.86
CA SER A 74 12.67 -8.11 0.80
C SER A 74 12.98 -9.18 -0.24
N LYS A 75 12.09 -9.37 -1.22
CA LYS A 75 12.30 -10.34 -2.30
C LYS A 75 13.28 -9.78 -3.31
N ARG A 76 14.08 -10.68 -3.89
CA ARG A 76 15.04 -10.35 -4.93
C ARG A 76 14.35 -10.19 -6.28
N TYR A 77 14.69 -9.13 -6.98
CA TYR A 77 14.30 -8.90 -8.36
C TYR A 77 15.54 -8.58 -9.19
N ARG A 78 15.46 -8.83 -10.49
CA ARG A 78 16.47 -8.47 -11.48
C ARG A 78 15.87 -7.52 -12.50
N CYS A 79 16.59 -6.45 -12.77
CA CYS A 79 16.25 -5.57 -13.88
C CYS A 79 16.60 -6.29 -15.18
N THR A 80 15.57 -6.69 -15.94
CA THR A 80 15.72 -7.47 -17.17
C THR A 80 14.94 -6.84 -18.30
N TRP A 81 15.43 -7.04 -19.52
CA TRP A 81 14.73 -6.71 -20.76
C TRP A 81 14.11 -7.98 -21.34
N LYS A 82 12.89 -7.89 -21.87
CA LYS A 82 12.24 -9.00 -22.57
C LYS A 82 11.74 -8.50 -23.92
N SER A 83 11.86 -9.30 -24.98
CA SER A 83 11.35 -8.89 -26.30
C SER A 83 9.83 -8.64 -26.30
N ALA A 84 9.08 -9.36 -25.47
CA ALA A 84 7.63 -9.17 -25.30
C ALA A 84 7.24 -7.89 -24.55
N ASP A 85 8.19 -7.24 -23.87
CA ASP A 85 7.99 -5.99 -23.13
C ASP A 85 9.30 -5.21 -23.21
N PRO A 86 9.43 -4.34 -24.25
CA PRO A 86 10.71 -3.80 -24.73
C PRO A 86 11.31 -2.76 -23.78
N TYR A 87 11.02 -2.86 -22.50
CA TYR A 87 11.45 -1.98 -21.45
C TYR A 87 12.20 -2.75 -20.36
N TRP A 88 13.21 -2.10 -19.81
CA TRP A 88 13.93 -2.61 -18.64
C TRP A 88 13.03 -2.49 -17.41
N ARG A 89 12.63 -3.61 -16.84
CA ARG A 89 11.78 -3.67 -15.65
C ARG A 89 12.34 -4.59 -14.59
N TRP A 90 12.03 -4.30 -13.33
CA TRP A 90 12.30 -5.19 -12.21
C TRP A 90 11.37 -6.39 -12.25
N ARG A 91 11.92 -7.57 -12.53
CA ARG A 91 11.20 -8.86 -12.54
C ARG A 91 11.75 -9.76 -11.46
N ARG A 92 10.93 -10.69 -10.96
CA ARG A 92 11.39 -11.65 -9.94
C ARG A 92 12.61 -12.40 -10.50
N ALA A 93 13.68 -12.40 -9.70
CA ALA A 93 14.94 -13.08 -10.04
C ALA A 93 14.86 -14.56 -9.71
#